data_AF-A0A0K2RG18-F1
#
_entry.id   AF-A0A0K2RG18-F1
#
_cell.length_a   1.000
_cell.length_b   1.000
_cell.length_c   1.000
_cell.angle_alpha   90.00
_cell.angle_beta   90.00
_cell.angle_gamma   90.00
#
_symmetry.space_group_name_H-M   'P 1'
#
loop_
_entity.id
_entity.type
_entity.pdbx_description
1 polymer ?
#
loop_
_entity_poly.entity_id
_entity_poly.type
_entity_poly.pdbx_seq_one_letter_code
_entity_poly.pdbx_strand_id
1 'polypeptide(L)'
;MAQGAILPEWVGIQILERLEEALDLPVYVDNDANLGALSEVTWGPHSGISNLMFLKIGSGIGAGLIINGAPYYGAVGITGEIGHATIHEYGAICRCGNRGCLETMASTTTMIELLGKGSGLHLEPEDIVRNALARDPATLRVVDDAGLAVGARWAMWRIS
;
A
#
# COMPACT_ATOMS: atom_id res chain seq x y z
N MET A 1 24.72 1.92 -4.64
CA MET A 1 23.62 2.35 -5.52
C MET A 1 22.37 1.67 -5.03
N ALA A 2 21.34 2.42 -4.62
CA ALA A 2 20.07 1.83 -4.22
C ALA A 2 19.37 1.30 -5.49
N GLN A 3 19.23 -0.02 -5.60
CA GLN A 3 18.46 -0.63 -6.67
C GLN A 3 16.97 -0.40 -6.34
N GLY A 4 16.29 0.48 -7.08
CA GLY A 4 14.86 0.70 -6.90
C GLY A 4 14.10 -0.55 -7.31
N ALA A 5 13.63 -1.35 -6.36
CA ALA A 5 12.89 -2.59 -6.65
C ALA A 5 11.46 -2.34 -7.16
N ILE A 6 10.91 -1.15 -6.91
CA ILE A 6 9.51 -0.79 -7.22
C ILE A 6 9.42 0.08 -8.49
N LEU A 7 10.32 1.05 -8.64
CA LEU A 7 10.43 1.96 -9.81
C LEU A 7 11.88 2.00 -10.31
N PRO A 8 12.38 0.92 -10.94
CA PRO A 8 13.78 0.82 -11.35
C PRO A 8 14.17 1.88 -12.39
N GLU A 9 13.24 2.28 -13.27
CA GLU A 9 13.49 3.29 -14.30
C GLU A 9 13.64 4.71 -13.73
N TRP A 10 13.22 4.91 -12.48
CA TRP A 10 13.30 6.21 -11.80
C TRP A 10 14.63 6.41 -11.06
N VAL A 11 15.47 5.36 -10.98
CA VAL A 11 16.75 5.43 -10.28
C VAL A 11 17.66 6.45 -10.95
N GLY A 12 18.08 7.46 -10.18
CA GLY A 12 18.94 8.54 -10.65
C GLY A 12 18.22 9.67 -11.38
N ILE A 13 16.89 9.59 -11.52
CA ILE A 13 16.09 10.71 -12.04
C ILE A 13 15.80 11.69 -10.91
N GLN A 14 16.28 12.92 -11.10
CA GLN A 14 15.99 14.09 -10.28
C GLN A 14 14.60 14.65 -10.66
N ILE A 15 13.54 13.93 -10.25
CA ILE A 15 12.17 14.20 -10.71
C ILE A 15 11.65 15.56 -10.22
N LEU A 16 12.03 15.96 -9.00
CA LEU A 16 11.62 17.21 -8.40
C LEU A 16 12.12 18.38 -9.25
N GLU A 17 13.42 18.45 -9.50
CA GLU A 17 14.05 19.51 -10.27
C GLU A 17 13.48 19.60 -11.68
N ARG A 18 13.27 18.45 -12.35
CA ARG A 18 12.68 18.42 -13.69
C ARG A 18 11.26 18.95 -13.72
N LEU A 19 10.46 18.69 -12.69
CA LEU A 19 9.09 19.20 -12.60
C LEU A 19 9.08 20.69 -12.27
N GLU A 20 9.95 21.16 -11.37
CA GLU A 20 10.09 22.59 -11.07
C GLU A 20 10.50 23.39 -12.30
N GLU A 21 11.50 22.91 -13.06
CA GLU A 21 11.94 23.54 -14.31
C GLU A 21 10.84 23.59 -15.37
N ALA A 22 10.06 22.51 -15.50
CA ALA A 22 9.01 22.41 -16.50
C ALA A 22 7.76 23.25 -16.17
N LEU A 23 7.46 23.43 -14.88
CA LEU A 23 6.26 24.12 -14.42
C LEU A 23 6.51 25.58 -14.02
N ASP A 24 7.77 25.99 -13.84
CA ASP A 24 8.17 27.30 -13.31
C ASP A 24 7.46 27.63 -11.97
N LEU A 25 7.27 26.60 -11.14
CA LEU A 25 6.55 26.64 -9.86
C LEU A 25 7.23 25.72 -8.84
N PRO A 26 7.13 26.03 -7.52
CA PRO A 26 7.56 25.11 -6.48
C PRO A 26 6.80 23.79 -6.56
N VAL A 27 7.52 22.67 -6.49
CA VAL A 27 6.94 21.32 -6.52
C VAL A 27 7.24 20.61 -5.21
N TYR A 28 6.31 19.78 -4.75
CA TYR A 28 6.51 18.88 -3.62
C TYR A 28 6.17 17.47 -4.07
N VAL A 29 7.07 16.53 -3.82
CA VAL A 29 6.91 15.12 -4.19
C VAL A 29 6.83 14.29 -2.92
N ASP A 30 5.88 13.37 -2.89
CA ASP A 30 5.69 12.45 -1.77
C ASP A 30 5.10 11.12 -2.26
N ASN A 31 5.13 10.10 -1.40
CA ASN A 31 4.51 8.80 -1.63
C ASN A 31 2.97 8.92 -1.66
N ASP A 32 2.31 8.11 -2.50
CA ASP A 32 0.86 8.12 -2.70
C ASP A 32 0.06 7.87 -1.40
N ALA A 33 0.55 7.01 -0.51
CA ALA A 33 -0.06 6.76 0.79
C ALA A 33 0.05 7.97 1.75
N ASN A 34 1.16 8.71 1.73
CA ASN A 34 1.31 9.94 2.49
C ASN A 34 0.36 11.03 1.98
N LEU A 35 0.27 11.19 0.67
CA LEU A 35 -0.67 12.13 0.05
C LEU A 35 -2.13 11.74 0.33
N GLY A 36 -2.44 10.44 0.39
CA GLY A 36 -3.73 9.93 0.85
C GLY A 36 -4.03 10.29 2.30
N ALA A 37 -3.06 10.11 3.22
CA ALA A 37 -3.22 10.53 4.61
C ALA A 37 -3.44 12.04 4.75
N LEU A 38 -2.69 12.84 3.97
CA LEU A 38 -2.82 14.28 3.95
C LEU A 38 -4.21 14.69 3.45
N SER A 39 -4.69 14.08 2.37
CA SER A 39 -5.99 14.42 1.79
C SER A 39 -7.14 14.16 2.76
N GLU A 40 -7.07 13.10 3.56
CA GLU A 40 -8.07 12.77 4.59
C GLU A 40 -8.21 13.85 5.67
N VAL A 41 -7.11 14.51 6.06
CA VAL A 41 -7.11 15.54 7.11
C VAL A 41 -7.27 16.97 6.58
N THR A 42 -7.03 17.20 5.28
CA THR A 42 -7.19 18.52 4.66
C THR A 42 -8.56 18.70 3.99
N TRP A 43 -9.00 17.73 3.19
CA TRP A 43 -10.25 17.79 2.41
C TRP A 43 -11.24 16.67 2.75
N GLY A 44 -10.76 15.61 3.39
CA GLY A 44 -11.56 14.47 3.80
C GLY A 44 -12.38 14.74 5.07
N PRO A 45 -13.14 13.72 5.50
CA PRO A 45 -14.00 13.81 6.67
C PRO A 45 -13.23 13.87 8.00
N HIS A 46 -11.90 13.70 7.98
CA HIS A 46 -11.05 13.63 9.16
C HIS A 46 -10.35 14.95 9.49
N SER A 47 -10.88 16.08 9.00
CA SER A 47 -10.38 17.40 9.32
C SER A 47 -10.35 17.64 10.84
N GLY A 48 -9.22 18.13 11.34
CA GLY A 48 -8.99 18.40 12.76
C GLY A 48 -8.51 17.20 13.59
N ILE A 49 -8.41 15.99 13.01
CA ILE A 49 -7.77 14.86 13.67
C ILE A 49 -6.24 15.05 13.67
N SER A 50 -5.63 14.94 14.85
CA SER A 50 -4.18 15.13 15.03
C SER A 50 -3.37 13.86 14.81
N ASN A 51 -3.98 12.68 14.93
CA ASN A 51 -3.30 11.41 14.73
C ASN A 51 -4.16 10.50 13.86
N LEU A 52 -3.66 10.14 12.68
CA LEU A 52 -4.37 9.33 11.68
C LEU A 52 -3.39 8.39 10.99
N MET A 53 -3.81 7.15 10.75
CA MET A 53 -3.14 6.25 9.81
C MET A 53 -4.07 6.01 8.63
N PHE A 54 -3.59 6.34 7.44
CA PHE A 54 -4.22 5.97 6.19
C PHE A 54 -3.60 4.67 5.70
N LEU A 55 -4.43 3.68 5.36
CA LEU A 55 -3.99 2.40 4.80
C LEU A 55 -4.47 2.31 3.36
N LYS A 56 -3.52 2.31 2.41
CA LYS A 56 -3.80 2.14 0.99
C LYS A 56 -3.64 0.67 0.63
N ILE A 57 -4.73 0.04 0.17
CA ILE A 57 -4.73 -1.30 -0.40
C ILE A 57 -5.17 -1.20 -1.86
N GLY A 58 -4.27 -1.54 -2.77
CA GLY A 58 -4.53 -1.56 -4.21
C GLY A 58 -3.58 -2.53 -4.90
N SER A 59 -2.99 -2.11 -6.02
CA SER A 59 -1.95 -2.90 -6.70
C SER A 59 -0.74 -3.22 -5.81
N GLY A 60 -0.51 -2.38 -4.79
CA GLY A 60 0.40 -2.63 -3.67
C GLY A 60 -0.21 -2.16 -2.36
N ILE A 61 0.57 -2.25 -1.27
CA ILE A 61 0.13 -1.83 0.06
C ILE A 61 1.09 -0.79 0.65
N GLY A 62 0.52 0.34 1.09
CA GLY A 62 1.26 1.40 1.77
C GLY A 62 0.44 2.05 2.88
N ALA A 63 1.09 2.80 3.75
CA ALA A 63 0.42 3.61 4.76
C ALA A 63 0.99 5.03 4.82
N GLY A 64 0.12 6.00 5.08
CA GLY A 64 0.53 7.35 5.43
C GLY A 64 0.16 7.63 6.89
N LEU A 65 1.02 8.35 7.59
CA LEU A 65 0.81 8.70 9.00
C LEU A 65 0.70 10.20 9.16
N ILE A 66 -0.34 10.65 9.85
CA ILE A 66 -0.43 11.99 10.44
C ILE A 66 -0.20 11.82 11.94
N ILE A 67 0.78 12.53 12.51
CA ILE A 67 1.08 12.54 13.94
C ILE A 67 1.20 13.99 14.39
N ASN A 68 0.51 14.35 15.47
CA ASN A 68 0.42 15.72 15.98
C ASN A 68 0.01 16.75 14.91
N GLY A 69 -0.86 16.35 13.98
CA GLY A 69 -1.42 17.22 12.94
C GLY A 69 -0.55 17.40 11.69
N ALA A 70 0.56 16.66 11.56
CA ALA A 70 1.45 16.75 10.41
C ALA A 70 1.81 15.37 9.85
N PRO A 71 2.10 15.25 8.52
CA PRO A 71 2.67 14.04 7.96
C PRO A 71 3.94 13.60 8.70
N TYR A 72 4.01 12.30 8.99
CA TYR A 72 5.10 11.70 9.73
C TYR A 72 5.91 10.76 8.83
N TYR A 73 7.15 11.15 8.56
CA TYR A 73 8.08 10.44 7.66
C TYR A 73 9.03 9.47 8.39
N GLY A 74 9.04 9.48 9.72
CA GLY A 74 9.98 8.72 10.54
C GLY A 74 11.44 9.16 10.33
N ALA A 75 12.38 8.41 10.93
CA ALA A 75 13.79 8.80 10.95
C ALA A 75 14.53 8.61 9.62
N VAL A 76 14.01 7.75 8.74
CA VAL A 76 14.69 7.29 7.51
C VAL A 76 13.85 7.46 6.24
N GLY A 77 12.67 8.11 6.33
CA GLY A 77 11.84 8.41 5.15
C GLY A 77 11.16 7.21 4.48
N ILE A 78 11.30 5.99 5.03
CA ILE A 78 10.62 4.76 4.57
C ILE A 78 9.36 4.45 5.40
N THR A 79 8.84 5.46 6.11
CA THR A 79 7.60 5.29 6.86
C THR A 79 6.46 5.07 5.89
N GLY A 80 5.67 4.04 6.14
CA GLY A 80 4.56 3.68 5.27
C GLY A 80 4.78 2.46 4.39
N GLU A 81 6.00 1.91 4.32
CA GLU A 81 6.33 0.68 3.58
C GLU A 81 5.86 -0.60 4.29
N ILE A 82 4.70 -0.53 4.96
CA ILE A 82 4.12 -1.63 5.74
C ILE A 82 3.74 -2.82 4.87
N GLY A 83 3.50 -2.60 3.57
CA GLY A 83 3.24 -3.66 2.60
C GLY A 83 4.40 -4.66 2.51
N HIS A 84 5.62 -4.22 2.78
CA HIS A 84 6.83 -5.04 2.71
C HIS A 84 7.24 -5.68 4.05
N ALA A 85 6.47 -5.44 5.11
CA ALA A 85 6.68 -6.13 6.37
C ALA A 85 6.37 -7.63 6.25
N THR A 86 7.28 -8.48 6.72
CA THR A 86 7.06 -9.93 6.78
C THR A 86 5.96 -10.26 7.79
N ILE A 87 4.93 -10.96 7.32
CA ILE A 87 3.83 -11.50 8.12
C ILE A 87 3.76 -13.03 8.06
N HIS A 88 4.45 -13.65 7.10
CA HIS A 88 4.51 -15.11 6.96
C HIS A 88 5.92 -15.53 6.53
N GLU A 89 6.76 -15.97 7.46
CA GLU A 89 8.20 -16.22 7.23
C GLU A 89 8.50 -17.13 6.02
N TYR A 90 7.62 -18.08 5.75
CA TYR A 90 7.73 -19.01 4.63
C TYR A 90 6.77 -18.69 3.46
N GLY A 91 6.34 -17.43 3.35
CA GLY A 91 5.36 -16.96 2.35
C GLY A 91 5.93 -16.81 0.95
N ALA A 92 5.17 -16.18 0.06
CA ALA A 92 5.63 -15.90 -1.31
C ALA A 92 6.82 -14.92 -1.32
N ILE A 93 7.66 -14.99 -2.34
CA ILE A 93 8.70 -13.97 -2.58
C ILE A 93 8.01 -12.68 -3.03
N CYS A 94 8.34 -11.58 -2.36
CA CYS A 94 7.87 -10.26 -2.74
C CYS A 94 8.81 -9.64 -3.77
N ARG A 95 8.29 -8.77 -4.63
CA ARG A 95 9.07 -7.99 -5.60
C ARG A 95 10.15 -7.12 -4.95
N CYS A 96 10.01 -6.76 -3.68
CA CYS A 96 11.06 -6.04 -2.95
C CYS A 96 12.29 -6.91 -2.62
N GLY A 97 12.23 -8.21 -2.88
CA GLY A 97 13.29 -9.19 -2.60
C GLY A 97 13.14 -9.92 -1.25
N ASN A 98 12.26 -9.44 -0.37
CA ASN A 98 11.93 -10.11 0.89
C ASN A 98 10.90 -11.26 0.66
N ARG A 99 10.54 -11.99 1.72
CA ARG A 99 9.55 -13.07 1.71
C ARG A 99 8.39 -12.78 2.67
N GLY A 100 7.20 -13.19 2.25
CA GLY A 100 6.01 -13.20 3.08
C GLY A 100 5.54 -11.84 3.49
N CYS A 101 5.75 -10.86 2.62
CA CYS A 101 5.31 -9.49 2.84
C CYS A 101 3.79 -9.42 2.90
N LEU A 102 3.24 -8.45 3.64
CA LEU A 102 1.80 -8.20 3.67
C LEU A 102 1.21 -8.02 2.26
N GLU A 103 1.93 -7.34 1.37
CA GLU A 103 1.56 -7.13 -0.03
C GLU A 103 1.32 -8.45 -0.78
N THR A 104 2.09 -9.51 -0.50
CA THR A 104 1.96 -10.82 -1.18
C THR A 104 0.78 -11.64 -0.69
N MET A 105 -0.01 -11.10 0.24
CA MET A 105 -1.20 -11.74 0.80
C MET A 105 -2.45 -10.89 0.57
N ALA A 106 -2.33 -9.57 0.71
CA ALA A 106 -3.49 -8.67 0.81
C ALA A 106 -3.61 -7.64 -0.32
N SER A 107 -2.66 -7.58 -1.27
CA SER A 107 -2.80 -6.65 -2.40
C SER A 107 -3.88 -7.11 -3.39
N THR A 108 -4.52 -6.15 -4.06
CA THR A 108 -5.49 -6.44 -5.13
C THR A 108 -4.87 -7.28 -6.24
N THR A 109 -3.60 -7.02 -6.60
CA THR A 109 -2.85 -7.82 -7.57
C THR A 109 -2.78 -9.29 -7.15
N THR A 110 -2.38 -9.56 -5.89
CA THR A 110 -2.34 -10.92 -5.36
C THR A 110 -3.72 -11.58 -5.34
N MET A 111 -4.77 -10.84 -4.95
CA MET A 111 -6.12 -11.39 -4.92
C MET A 111 -6.60 -11.79 -6.33
N ILE A 112 -6.36 -10.95 -7.33
CA ILE A 112 -6.65 -11.25 -8.74
C ILE A 112 -5.89 -12.50 -9.21
N GLU A 113 -4.58 -12.58 -8.92
CA GLU A 113 -3.76 -13.74 -9.29
C GLU A 113 -4.27 -15.03 -8.65
N LEU A 114 -4.70 -14.99 -7.39
CA LEU A 114 -5.23 -16.16 -6.69
C LEU A 114 -6.58 -16.61 -7.28
N LEU A 115 -7.47 -15.68 -7.61
CA LEU A 115 -8.79 -15.99 -8.18
C LEU A 115 -8.74 -16.36 -9.67
N GLY A 116 -7.73 -15.87 -10.41
CA GLY A 116 -7.51 -16.22 -11.81
C GLY A 116 -6.88 -17.60 -12.03
N LYS A 117 -6.29 -18.20 -11.00
CA LYS A 117 -5.66 -19.53 -11.10
C LYS A 117 -6.67 -20.60 -11.49
N GLY A 118 -6.47 -21.17 -12.68
CA GLY A 118 -7.24 -22.30 -13.19
C GLY A 118 -8.56 -21.93 -13.89
N SER A 119 -8.99 -20.66 -13.86
CA SER A 119 -10.18 -20.20 -14.59
C SER A 119 -9.87 -19.70 -16.00
N GLY A 120 -8.64 -19.24 -16.24
CA GLY A 120 -8.25 -18.59 -17.51
C GLY A 120 -8.91 -17.22 -17.72
N LEU A 121 -9.65 -16.73 -16.71
CA LEU A 121 -10.32 -15.44 -16.74
C LEU A 121 -9.36 -14.34 -16.31
N HIS A 122 -9.38 -13.22 -17.03
CA HIS A 122 -8.77 -11.99 -16.59
C HIS A 122 -9.76 -11.29 -15.65
N LEU A 123 -9.36 -11.09 -14.39
CA LEU A 123 -10.19 -10.41 -13.40
C LEU A 123 -9.64 -8.99 -13.18
N GLU A 124 -10.56 -8.04 -13.10
CA GLU A 124 -10.30 -6.67 -12.70
C GLU A 124 -10.65 -6.47 -11.21
N PRO A 125 -10.16 -5.39 -10.56
CA PRO A 125 -10.50 -5.10 -9.16
C PRO A 125 -12.02 -5.08 -8.88
N GLU A 126 -12.81 -4.60 -9.82
CA GLU A 126 -14.28 -4.55 -9.71
C GLU A 126 -14.91 -5.95 -9.67
N ASP A 127 -14.26 -6.97 -10.26
CA ASP A 127 -14.73 -8.35 -10.19
C ASP A 127 -14.61 -8.90 -8.77
N ILE A 128 -13.58 -8.52 -8.00
CA ILE A 128 -13.46 -8.92 -6.58
C ILE A 128 -14.67 -8.41 -5.81
N VAL A 129 -15.00 -7.13 -5.96
CA VAL A 129 -16.15 -6.52 -5.27
C VAL A 129 -17.45 -7.20 -5.69
N ARG A 130 -17.64 -7.39 -7.00
CA ARG A 130 -18.84 -8.02 -7.55
C ARG A 130 -19.03 -9.45 -7.04
N ASN A 131 -17.97 -10.26 -7.08
CA ASN A 131 -18.01 -11.65 -6.69
C ASN A 131 -18.16 -11.81 -5.16
N ALA A 132 -17.54 -10.92 -4.38
CA ALA A 132 -17.72 -10.87 -2.92
C ALA A 132 -19.18 -10.55 -2.56
N LEU A 133 -19.79 -9.55 -3.23
CA LEU A 133 -21.21 -9.21 -3.04
C LEU A 133 -22.14 -10.36 -3.48
N ALA A 134 -21.77 -11.08 -4.54
CA ALA A 134 -22.44 -12.31 -4.97
C ALA A 134 -22.19 -13.52 -4.05
N ARG A 135 -21.39 -13.35 -2.99
CA ARG A 135 -21.00 -14.37 -2.02
C ARG A 135 -20.27 -15.57 -2.63
N ASP A 136 -19.48 -15.34 -3.68
CA ASP A 136 -18.60 -16.36 -4.24
C ASP A 136 -17.62 -16.88 -3.17
N PRO A 137 -17.59 -18.19 -2.86
CA PRO A 137 -16.80 -18.72 -1.76
C PRO A 137 -15.29 -18.48 -1.89
N ALA A 138 -14.75 -18.56 -3.10
CA ALA A 138 -13.31 -18.35 -3.34
C ALA A 138 -12.94 -16.88 -3.12
N THR A 139 -13.74 -15.96 -3.66
CA THR A 139 -13.55 -14.51 -3.47
C THR A 139 -13.65 -14.12 -2.01
N LEU A 140 -14.66 -14.62 -1.29
CA LEU A 140 -14.79 -14.36 0.14
C LEU A 140 -13.58 -14.87 0.93
N ARG A 141 -13.08 -16.07 0.63
CA ARG A 141 -11.88 -16.60 1.29
C ARG A 141 -10.67 -15.69 1.08
N VAL A 142 -10.43 -15.26 -0.16
CA VAL A 142 -9.28 -14.40 -0.49
C VAL A 142 -9.38 -13.04 0.21
N VAL A 143 -10.57 -12.45 0.27
CA VAL A 143 -10.81 -11.19 0.99
C VAL A 143 -10.64 -11.37 2.51
N ASP A 144 -11.14 -12.48 3.08
CA ASP A 144 -10.96 -12.79 4.51
C ASP A 144 -9.50 -12.99 4.87
N ASP A 145 -8.75 -13.74 4.06
CA ASP A 145 -7.31 -13.97 4.26
C ASP A 145 -6.53 -12.64 4.20
N ALA A 146 -6.87 -11.75 3.25
CA ALA A 146 -6.31 -10.41 3.17
C ALA A 146 -6.63 -9.57 4.42
N GLY A 147 -7.89 -9.59 4.88
CA GLY A 147 -8.32 -8.89 6.09
C GLY A 147 -7.61 -9.39 7.35
N LEU A 148 -7.45 -10.71 7.49
CA LEU A 148 -6.70 -11.33 8.59
C LEU A 148 -5.23 -10.95 8.55
N ALA A 149 -4.61 -10.94 7.36
CA ALA A 149 -3.21 -10.53 7.20
C ALA A 149 -2.98 -9.07 7.63
N VAL A 150 -3.85 -8.16 7.21
CA VAL A 150 -3.84 -6.75 7.63
C VAL A 150 -4.03 -6.65 9.15
N GLY A 151 -5.02 -7.37 9.70
CA GLY A 151 -5.33 -7.37 11.13
C GLY A 151 -4.21 -7.96 12.00
N ALA A 152 -3.55 -9.04 11.57
CA ALA A 152 -2.43 -9.65 12.28
C ALA A 152 -1.25 -8.68 12.40
N ARG A 153 -0.95 -7.94 11.33
CA ARG A 153 0.07 -6.89 11.37
C ARG A 153 -0.31 -5.77 12.35
N TRP A 154 -1.58 -5.41 12.39
CA TRP A 154 -2.09 -4.41 13.33
C TRP A 154 -1.97 -4.86 14.79
N ALA A 155 -2.28 -6.13 15.08
CA ALA A 155 -2.14 -6.69 16.43
C ALA A 155 -0.68 -6.69 16.92
N MET A 156 0.29 -6.86 16.02
CA MET A 156 1.73 -6.76 16.33
C MET A 156 2.19 -5.33 16.63
N TRP A 157 1.41 -4.31 16.29
CA TRP A 157 1.66 -2.89 16.63
C TRP A 157 1.12 -2.47 18.00
N ARG A 158 0.58 -3.41 18.80
CA ARG A 158 0.36 -3.17 20.23
C ARG A 158 1.72 -3.03 20.91
N ILE A 159 2.10 -1.77 21.08
CA ILE A 159 3.27 -1.20 21.75
C ILE A 159 3.68 -2.06 22.97
N SER A 160 4.87 -2.64 22.86
CA SER A 160 5.82 -2.83 23.96
C SER A 160 6.43 -1.50 24.37
#